data_AF-A0A962R5E5-F1
#
_entry.id   AF-A0A962R5E5-F1
#
_cell.length_a   1.000
_cell.length_b   1.000
_cell.length_c   1.000
_cell.angle_alpha   90.00
_cell.angle_beta   90.00
_cell.angle_gamma   90.00
#
_symmetry.space_group_name_H-M   'P 1'
#
loop_
_entity.id
_entity.type
_entity.pdbx_description
1 polymer ?
#
loop_
_entity_poly.entity_id
_entity_poly.type
_entity_poly.pdbx_seq_one_letter_code
_entity_poly.pdbx_strand_id
1 'polypeptide(L)'
;MTPSLFRTLLDKLSDSDWQSVIDGQRIVLIDDQRLGLGGAHDLNAIIQAGDAEDVATLRAISLAEVDDLLSNYYRTHALTEAGFKAQAMKLIAEHGAENFAGPFGPPPARTLFVDGGELVAADRTDPRHRYGAYCEIDVSMPAAALAERVESWIEQGEAHARYMAMNACRYNC
;
A
#
# COMPACT_ATOMS: atom_id res chain seq x y z
N MET A 1 0.50 3.64 1.31
CA MET A 1 0.35 4.81 2.22
C MET A 1 0.30 6.09 1.39
N THR A 2 -0.57 7.07 1.70
CA THR A 2 -0.60 8.34 0.96
C THR A 2 0.48 9.33 1.46
N PRO A 3 0.98 10.25 0.62
CA PRO A 3 1.97 11.26 1.04
C PRO A 3 1.48 12.15 2.20
N SER A 4 0.19 12.51 2.19
CA SER A 4 -0.42 13.31 3.26
C SER A 4 -0.44 12.59 4.60
N LEU A 5 -0.75 11.29 4.61
CA LEU A 5 -0.71 10.47 5.81
C LEU A 5 0.73 10.28 6.29
N PHE A 6 1.67 10.01 5.38
CA PHE A 6 3.08 9.83 5.73
C PHE A 6 3.67 11.08 6.37
N ARG A 7 3.45 12.27 5.78
CA ARG A 7 3.82 13.56 6.40
C ARG A 7 3.27 13.70 7.81
N THR A 8 1.98 13.40 7.99
CA THR A 8 1.32 13.47 9.30
C THR A 8 1.97 12.52 10.32
N LEU A 9 2.42 11.34 9.88
CA LEU A 9 3.11 10.39 10.75
C LEU A 9 4.53 10.86 11.10
N LEU A 10 5.26 11.45 10.16
CA LEU A 10 6.57 12.05 10.42
C LEU A 10 6.48 13.20 11.43
N ASP A 11 5.46 14.05 11.32
CA ASP A 11 5.23 15.16 12.26
C ASP A 11 4.91 14.69 13.68
N LYS A 12 4.40 13.46 13.84
CA LYS A 12 4.09 12.84 15.13
C LYS A 12 5.28 12.14 15.79
N LEU A 13 6.38 11.95 15.05
CA LEU A 13 7.60 11.38 15.63
C LEU A 13 8.19 12.36 16.66
N SER A 14 8.60 11.81 17.79
CA SER A 14 9.22 12.57 18.87
C SER A 14 10.66 12.93 18.52
N ASP A 15 11.21 13.96 19.17
CA ASP A 15 12.62 14.31 19.00
C ASP A 15 13.55 13.15 19.40
N SER A 16 13.14 12.30 20.35
CA SER A 16 13.87 11.07 20.69
C SER A 16 13.87 10.03 19.58
N ASP A 17 12.78 9.93 18.80
CA ASP A 17 12.74 9.02 17.65
C ASP A 17 13.75 9.50 16.59
N TRP A 18 13.75 10.80 16.29
CA TRP A 18 14.71 11.40 15.35
C TRP A 18 16.15 11.27 15.83
N GLN A 19 16.41 11.49 17.12
CA GLN A 19 17.74 11.31 17.69
C GLN A 19 18.22 9.87 17.54
N SER A 20 17.33 8.90 17.76
CA SER A 20 17.68 7.49 17.60
C SER A 20 18.11 7.16 16.16
N VAL A 21 17.57 7.85 15.16
CA VAL A 21 17.98 7.72 13.75
C VAL A 21 19.38 8.30 13.53
N ILE A 22 19.68 9.46 14.11
CA ILE A 22 21.04 10.04 14.11
C ILE A 22 22.04 9.08 14.76
N ASP A 23 21.62 8.39 15.82
CA ASP A 23 22.44 7.41 16.55
C ASP A 23 22.58 6.06 15.81
N GLY A 24 22.03 5.95 14.59
CA GLY A 24 22.22 4.80 13.69
C GLY A 24 21.02 3.85 13.57
N GLN A 25 19.88 4.15 14.22
CA GLN A 25 18.62 3.47 13.91
C GLN A 25 18.01 4.00 12.60
N ARG A 26 16.88 3.43 12.19
CA ARG A 26 16.16 3.82 10.98
C ARG A 26 14.68 4.00 11.28
N ILE A 27 14.00 4.84 10.51
CA ILE A 27 12.53 4.84 10.50
C ILE A 27 12.10 3.77 9.52
N VAL A 28 11.24 2.88 9.98
CA VAL A 28 10.66 1.80 9.19
C VAL A 28 9.18 2.02 8.96
N LEU A 29 8.69 1.54 7.82
CA LEU A 29 7.27 1.49 7.51
C LEU A 29 6.70 0.15 7.97
N ILE A 30 5.71 0.18 8.86
CA ILE A 30 5.09 -1.02 9.40
C ILE A 30 3.67 -1.14 8.86
N ASP A 31 3.41 -2.26 8.17
CA ASP A 31 2.12 -2.62 7.59
C ASP A 31 1.52 -1.55 6.66
N ASP A 32 2.37 -0.69 6.07
CA ASP A 32 2.02 0.49 5.28
C ASP A 32 1.06 1.48 5.97
N GLN A 33 1.02 1.45 7.30
CA GLN A 33 0.03 2.18 8.09
C GLN A 33 0.64 3.08 9.16
N ARG A 34 1.82 2.72 9.67
CA ARG A 34 2.48 3.47 10.74
C ARG A 34 3.99 3.46 10.59
N LEU A 35 4.62 4.41 11.27
CA LEU A 35 6.08 4.49 11.40
C LEU A 35 6.53 3.88 12.73
N GLY A 36 7.76 3.40 12.74
CA GLY A 36 8.43 2.93 13.94
C GLY A 36 9.95 3.04 13.78
N LEU A 37 10.66 2.71 14.85
CA LEU A 37 12.12 2.59 14.83
C LEU A 37 12.51 1.15 14.49
N GLY A 38 13.48 1.02 13.60
CA GLY A 38 14.08 -0.24 13.19
C GLY A 38 15.60 -0.22 13.33
N GLY A 39 16.20 -1.40 13.22
CA GLY A 39 17.65 -1.59 13.18
C GLY A 39 18.27 -1.29 11.82
N ALA A 40 19.59 -1.33 11.77
CA ALA A 40 20.38 -1.02 10.57
C ALA A 40 20.17 -1.99 9.39
N HIS A 41 19.54 -3.15 9.62
CA HIS A 41 19.32 -4.18 8.59
C HIS A 41 17.84 -4.39 8.26
N ASP A 42 16.94 -3.62 8.84
CA ASP A 42 15.52 -3.75 8.54
C ASP A 42 15.25 -3.36 7.08
N LEU A 43 14.65 -4.31 6.35
CA LEU A 43 14.41 -4.18 4.92
C LEU A 43 13.33 -3.13 4.62
N ASN A 44 12.38 -2.94 5.53
CA ASN A 44 11.31 -1.95 5.44
C ASN A 44 11.72 -0.54 5.92
N ALA A 45 13.03 -0.24 5.95
CA ALA A 45 13.53 1.10 6.27
C ALA A 45 13.16 2.09 5.17
N ILE A 46 12.61 3.25 5.57
CA ILE A 46 12.23 4.35 4.68
C ILE A 46 13.08 5.61 4.91
N ILE A 47 13.57 5.84 6.13
CA ILE A 47 14.48 6.96 6.44
C ILE A 47 15.68 6.47 7.24
N GLN A 48 16.84 7.00 6.91
CA GLN A 48 18.11 6.84 7.64
C GLN A 48 18.82 8.20 7.70
N ALA A 49 19.76 8.38 8.63
CA ALA A 49 20.43 9.66 8.84
C ALA A 49 21.12 10.22 7.57
N GLY A 50 21.76 9.36 6.77
CA GLY A 50 22.49 9.79 5.58
C GLY A 50 23.60 10.77 5.94
N ASP A 51 23.57 11.96 5.32
CA ASP A 51 24.52 13.06 5.57
C ASP A 51 24.03 14.04 6.66
N ALA A 52 22.84 13.81 7.26
CA ALA A 52 22.33 14.70 8.29
C ALA A 52 23.12 14.54 9.60
N GLU A 53 23.72 15.63 10.07
CA GLU A 53 24.50 15.65 11.32
C GLU A 53 23.65 15.89 12.57
N ASP A 54 22.41 16.38 12.40
CA ASP A 54 21.50 16.69 13.50
C ASP A 54 20.02 16.39 13.18
N VAL A 55 19.22 16.32 14.25
CA VAL A 55 17.77 16.05 14.20
C VAL A 55 17.01 17.07 13.36
N ALA A 56 17.37 18.36 13.45
CA ALA A 56 16.65 19.42 12.76
C ALA A 56 16.80 19.29 11.24
N THR A 57 18.02 19.03 10.78
CA THR A 57 18.36 18.81 9.38
C THR A 57 17.70 17.56 8.84
N LEU A 58 17.82 16.43 9.56
CA LEU A 58 17.20 15.15 9.16
C LEU A 58 15.68 15.29 9.00
N ARG A 59 15.03 15.92 9.99
CA ARG A 59 13.57 16.15 9.95
C ARG A 59 13.18 17.07 8.80
N ALA A 60 13.92 18.15 8.57
CA ALA A 60 13.63 19.09 7.49
C ALA A 60 13.74 18.44 6.11
N ILE A 61 14.80 17.67 5.85
CA ILE A 61 14.98 16.92 4.60
C ILE A 61 13.84 15.90 4.43
N SER A 62 13.57 15.10 5.47
CA SER A 62 12.53 14.07 5.43
C SER A 62 11.14 14.63 5.12
N LEU A 63 10.83 15.82 5.65
CA LEU A 63 9.57 16.52 5.39
C LEU A 63 9.54 17.25 4.03
N ALA A 64 10.68 17.60 3.46
CA ALA A 64 10.77 18.17 2.12
C ALA A 64 10.61 17.10 1.03
N GLU A 65 11.07 15.88 1.29
CA GLU A 65 11.18 14.78 0.30
C GLU A 65 10.12 13.68 0.50
N VAL A 66 8.99 13.97 1.16
CA VAL A 66 7.93 12.99 1.50
C VAL A 66 7.50 12.13 0.31
N ASP A 67 7.24 12.75 -0.84
CA ASP A 67 6.78 12.06 -2.05
C ASP A 67 7.87 11.16 -2.64
N ASP A 68 9.12 11.63 -2.65
CA ASP A 68 10.26 10.88 -3.17
C ASP A 68 10.62 9.70 -2.27
N LEU A 69 10.54 9.87 -0.94
CA LEU A 69 10.77 8.80 0.02
C LEU A 69 9.78 7.64 -0.19
N LEU A 70 8.48 7.92 -0.30
CA LEU A 70 7.46 6.90 -0.56
C LEU A 70 7.63 6.28 -1.95
N SER A 71 7.84 7.11 -2.98
CA SER A 71 8.00 6.64 -4.35
C SER A 71 9.20 5.71 -4.48
N ASN A 72 10.32 6.06 -3.85
CA ASN A 72 11.51 5.22 -3.82
C ASN A 72 11.30 3.94 -3.02
N TYR A 73 10.62 4.02 -1.87
CA TYR A 73 10.29 2.84 -1.08
C TYR A 73 9.46 1.82 -1.89
N TYR A 74 8.37 2.25 -2.52
CA TYR A 74 7.47 1.35 -3.27
C TYR A 74 7.98 0.96 -4.67
N ARG A 75 9.14 1.45 -5.11
CA ARG A 75 9.82 0.89 -6.29
C ARG A 75 10.24 -0.55 -6.03
N THR A 76 10.79 -0.81 -4.85
CA THR A 76 11.36 -2.11 -4.47
C THR A 76 10.51 -2.87 -3.45
N HIS A 77 9.62 -2.20 -2.74
CA HIS A 77 8.74 -2.83 -1.75
C HIS A 77 7.32 -2.99 -2.30
N ALA A 78 6.80 -4.21 -2.22
CA ALA A 78 5.40 -4.46 -2.44
C ALA A 78 4.56 -3.91 -1.29
N LEU A 79 3.30 -3.58 -1.56
CA LEU A 79 2.36 -3.27 -0.50
C LEU A 79 2.21 -4.50 0.39
N THR A 80 2.32 -4.33 1.70
CA THR A 80 2.04 -5.39 2.69
C THR A 80 0.59 -5.83 2.58
N GLU A 81 0.30 -7.06 3.02
CA GLU A 81 -1.05 -7.59 3.01
C GLU A 81 -2.01 -6.71 3.84
N ALA A 82 -1.57 -6.26 5.02
CA ALA A 82 -2.34 -5.36 5.87
C ALA A 82 -2.60 -4.00 5.20
N GLY A 83 -1.57 -3.41 4.57
CA GLY A 83 -1.69 -2.17 3.80
C GLY A 83 -2.64 -2.30 2.61
N PHE A 84 -2.61 -3.45 1.93
CA PHE A 84 -3.51 -3.75 0.83
C PHE A 84 -4.96 -3.88 1.30
N LYS A 85 -5.21 -4.69 2.34
CA LYS A 85 -6.56 -4.91 2.89
C LYS A 85 -7.21 -3.60 3.31
N ALA A 86 -6.49 -2.77 4.06
CA ALA A 86 -7.01 -1.48 4.52
C ALA A 86 -7.44 -0.57 3.35
N GLN A 87 -6.63 -0.50 2.30
CA GLN A 87 -6.97 0.31 1.11
C GLN A 87 -8.08 -0.32 0.27
N ALA A 88 -8.10 -1.64 0.12
CA ALA A 88 -9.14 -2.35 -0.62
C ALA A 88 -10.51 -2.17 0.03
N MET A 89 -10.60 -2.34 1.35
CA MET A 89 -11.86 -2.15 2.09
C MET A 89 -12.41 -0.73 1.95
N LYS A 90 -11.53 0.29 1.91
CA LYS A 90 -11.94 1.67 1.64
C LYS A 90 -12.55 1.83 0.25
N LEU A 91 -11.91 1.28 -0.79
CA LEU A 91 -12.41 1.34 -2.17
C LEU A 91 -13.73 0.57 -2.35
N ILE A 92 -13.89 -0.54 -1.66
CA ILE A 92 -15.13 -1.32 -1.63
C ILE A 92 -16.26 -0.50 -1.01
N ALA A 93 -16.00 0.15 0.13
CA ALA A 93 -16.97 1.00 0.79
C ALA A 93 -17.35 2.23 -0.08
N GLU A 94 -16.40 2.76 -0.85
CA GLU A 94 -16.62 3.90 -1.74
C GLU A 94 -17.39 3.56 -3.01
N HIS A 95 -17.08 2.41 -3.63
CA HIS A 95 -17.60 2.07 -4.95
C HIS A 95 -18.60 0.92 -4.98
N GLY A 96 -18.84 0.23 -3.87
CA GLY A 96 -19.71 -0.96 -3.80
C GLY A 96 -18.98 -2.24 -4.23
N ALA A 97 -19.21 -3.32 -3.48
CA ALA A 97 -18.57 -4.62 -3.70
C ALA A 97 -18.90 -5.22 -5.07
N GLU A 98 -20.11 -4.99 -5.59
CA GLU A 98 -20.58 -5.50 -6.87
C GLU A 98 -19.75 -4.99 -8.06
N ASN A 99 -19.08 -3.85 -7.92
CA ASN A 99 -18.25 -3.29 -8.96
C ASN A 99 -16.89 -3.99 -9.09
N PHE A 100 -16.50 -4.80 -8.08
CA PHE A 100 -15.24 -5.54 -8.05
C PHE A 100 -15.42 -7.05 -8.21
N ALA A 101 -16.62 -7.51 -8.55
CA ALA A 101 -16.91 -8.93 -8.70
C ALA A 101 -17.53 -9.23 -10.07
N GLY A 102 -17.06 -10.30 -10.70
CA GLY A 102 -17.53 -10.68 -12.03
C GLY A 102 -17.19 -12.12 -12.39
N PRO A 103 -17.83 -12.68 -13.43
CA PRO A 103 -17.51 -14.01 -13.91
C PRO A 103 -16.07 -14.09 -14.42
N PHE A 104 -15.54 -15.31 -14.49
CA PHE A 104 -14.27 -15.55 -15.17
C PHE A 104 -14.36 -15.07 -16.62
N GLY A 105 -13.41 -14.22 -17.05
CA GLY A 105 -13.36 -13.66 -18.40
C GLY A 105 -13.40 -12.13 -18.41
N PRO A 106 -14.53 -11.49 -18.78
CA PRO A 106 -14.58 -10.03 -18.86
C PRO A 106 -14.50 -9.41 -17.46
N PRO A 107 -13.61 -8.43 -17.24
CA PRO A 107 -13.51 -7.78 -15.94
C PRO A 107 -14.81 -7.03 -15.60
N PRO A 108 -15.12 -6.88 -14.29
CA PRO A 108 -16.29 -6.14 -13.83
C PRO A 108 -16.15 -4.63 -14.07
N ALA A 109 -17.01 -3.81 -13.47
CA ALA A 109 -16.96 -2.36 -13.68
C ALA A 109 -15.64 -1.74 -13.21
N ARG A 110 -15.03 -2.30 -12.16
CA ARG A 110 -13.78 -1.84 -11.57
C ARG A 110 -12.86 -3.01 -11.22
N THR A 111 -11.57 -2.77 -11.31
CA THR A 111 -10.53 -3.72 -10.91
C THR A 111 -9.52 -3.02 -10.01
N LEU A 112 -8.92 -3.75 -9.07
CA LEU A 112 -7.90 -3.24 -8.17
C LEU A 112 -6.52 -3.29 -8.83
N PHE A 113 -5.79 -2.18 -8.75
CA PHE A 113 -4.42 -2.06 -9.25
C PHE A 113 -3.57 -1.29 -8.23
N VAL A 114 -2.30 -1.64 -8.06
CA VAL A 114 -1.38 -0.89 -7.16
C VAL A 114 -0.50 0.03 -7.98
N ASP A 115 -0.51 1.31 -7.65
CA ASP A 115 0.32 2.36 -8.25
C ASP A 115 1.06 3.12 -7.15
N GLY A 116 2.39 3.10 -7.15
CA GLY A 116 3.20 3.83 -6.16
C GLY A 116 2.88 3.54 -4.68
N GLY A 117 2.38 2.34 -4.34
CA GLY A 117 1.97 1.99 -2.97
C GLY A 117 0.56 2.45 -2.58
N GLU A 118 -0.21 2.94 -3.55
CA GLU A 118 -1.63 3.23 -3.45
C GLU A 118 -2.44 2.22 -4.27
N LEU A 119 -3.54 1.75 -3.70
CA LEU A 119 -4.49 0.91 -4.40
C LEU A 119 -5.50 1.79 -5.14
N VAL A 120 -5.69 1.52 -6.42
CA VAL A 120 -6.55 2.26 -7.34
C VAL A 120 -7.67 1.36 -7.85
N ALA A 121 -8.89 1.88 -7.85
CA ALA A 121 -10.05 1.23 -8.45
C ALA A 121 -10.22 1.65 -9.92
N ALA A 122 -9.48 1.00 -10.80
CA ALA A 122 -9.46 1.30 -12.24
C ALA A 122 -10.77 0.89 -12.92
N ASP A 123 -11.38 1.82 -13.66
CA ASP A 123 -12.54 1.55 -14.52
C ASP A 123 -12.11 1.38 -15.99
N ARG A 124 -13.08 1.12 -16.88
CA ARG A 124 -12.84 0.85 -18.31
C ARG A 124 -12.14 1.96 -19.08
N THR A 125 -12.07 3.18 -18.56
CA THR A 125 -11.31 4.29 -19.18
C THR A 125 -9.82 4.20 -18.90
N ASP A 126 -9.43 3.47 -17.84
CA ASP A 126 -8.03 3.23 -17.50
C ASP A 126 -7.50 2.02 -18.29
N PRO A 127 -6.41 2.17 -19.07
CA PRO A 127 -5.82 1.06 -19.84
C PRO A 127 -5.36 -0.12 -18.96
N ARG A 128 -5.14 0.09 -17.66
CA ARG A 128 -4.74 -0.93 -16.68
C ARG A 128 -5.89 -1.81 -16.22
N HIS A 129 -7.14 -1.38 -16.43
CA HIS A 129 -8.34 -2.08 -15.95
C HIS A 129 -8.39 -3.55 -16.34
N ARG A 130 -7.99 -3.89 -17.58
CA ARG A 130 -7.95 -5.28 -18.07
C ARG A 130 -6.93 -6.19 -17.36
N TYR A 131 -6.06 -5.63 -16.52
CA TYR A 131 -5.00 -6.34 -15.82
C TYR A 131 -5.15 -6.28 -14.30
N GLY A 132 -6.15 -5.57 -13.77
CA GLY A 132 -6.35 -5.46 -12.33
C GLY A 132 -6.94 -6.73 -11.71
N ALA A 133 -6.80 -6.84 -10.39
CA ALA A 133 -7.39 -7.91 -9.61
C ALA A 133 -8.89 -7.64 -9.37
N TYR A 134 -9.70 -8.68 -9.43
CA TYR A 134 -11.13 -8.64 -9.09
C TYR A 134 -11.56 -10.00 -8.52
N CYS A 135 -12.70 -10.01 -7.83
CA CYS A 135 -13.26 -11.21 -7.24
C CYS A 135 -14.00 -12.01 -8.32
N GLU A 136 -13.48 -13.18 -8.67
CA GLU A 136 -14.12 -14.08 -9.63
C GLU A 136 -15.28 -14.83 -8.96
N ILE A 137 -16.45 -14.83 -9.61
CA ILE A 137 -17.66 -15.52 -9.14
C ILE A 137 -18.23 -16.44 -10.24
N ASP A 138 -18.56 -17.68 -9.89
CA ASP A 138 -19.03 -18.69 -10.87
C ASP A 138 -20.53 -18.58 -11.19
N VAL A 139 -21.31 -18.03 -10.26
CA VAL A 139 -22.77 -17.94 -10.36
C VAL A 139 -23.25 -16.57 -9.91
N SER A 140 -24.37 -16.12 -10.46
CA SER A 140 -25.04 -14.91 -9.98
C SER A 140 -25.45 -15.11 -8.52
N MET A 141 -24.94 -14.26 -7.65
CA MET A 141 -25.23 -14.28 -6.21
C MET A 141 -26.14 -13.10 -5.83
N PRO A 142 -26.99 -13.24 -4.79
CA PRO A 142 -27.66 -12.09 -4.19
C PRO A 142 -26.65 -11.05 -3.69
N ALA A 143 -27.02 -9.77 -3.69
CA ALA A 143 -26.11 -8.67 -3.35
C ALA A 143 -25.42 -8.81 -1.98
N ALA A 144 -26.12 -9.30 -0.95
CA ALA A 144 -25.53 -9.54 0.37
C ALA A 144 -24.45 -10.63 0.33
N ALA A 145 -24.74 -11.77 -0.31
CA ALA A 145 -23.78 -12.86 -0.44
C ALA A 145 -22.59 -12.50 -1.34
N LEU A 146 -22.81 -11.62 -2.33
CA LEU A 146 -21.75 -11.04 -3.14
C LEU A 146 -20.82 -10.16 -2.31
N ALA A 147 -21.38 -9.24 -1.50
CA ALA A 147 -20.59 -8.40 -0.61
C ALA A 147 -19.73 -9.22 0.35
N GLU A 148 -20.33 -10.22 1.01
CA GLU A 148 -19.60 -11.16 1.89
C GLU A 148 -18.48 -11.90 1.16
N ARG A 149 -18.72 -12.33 -0.10
CA ARG A 149 -17.68 -13.01 -0.90
C ARG A 149 -16.52 -12.08 -1.23
N VAL A 150 -16.78 -10.82 -1.59
CA VAL A 150 -15.72 -9.85 -1.90
C VAL A 150 -14.96 -9.45 -0.64
N GLU A 151 -15.64 -9.23 0.48
CA GLU A 151 -14.99 -8.99 1.77
C GLU A 151 -14.10 -10.18 2.15
N SER A 152 -14.60 -11.41 2.05
CA SER A 152 -13.82 -12.62 2.29
C SER A 152 -12.62 -12.75 1.36
N TRP A 153 -12.75 -12.40 0.09
CA TRP A 153 -11.66 -12.40 -0.90
C TRP A 153 -10.52 -11.44 -0.49
N ILE A 154 -10.86 -10.31 0.14
CA ILE A 154 -9.89 -9.36 0.67
C ILE A 154 -9.30 -9.88 1.99
N GLU A 155 -10.16 -10.25 2.95
CA GLU A 155 -9.77 -10.66 4.31
C GLU A 155 -8.91 -11.92 4.34
N GLN A 156 -9.16 -12.87 3.43
CA GLN A 156 -8.35 -14.09 3.30
C GLN A 156 -7.03 -13.86 2.54
N GLY A 157 -6.78 -12.65 2.02
CA GLY A 157 -5.55 -12.32 1.31
C GLY A 157 -5.52 -12.81 -0.14
N GLU A 158 -6.61 -13.39 -0.68
CA GLU A 158 -6.68 -13.84 -2.08
C GLU A 158 -6.41 -12.68 -3.05
N ALA A 159 -6.98 -11.50 -2.77
CA ALA A 159 -6.76 -10.29 -3.56
C ALA A 159 -5.29 -9.84 -3.57
N HIS A 160 -4.64 -9.89 -2.41
CA HIS A 160 -3.23 -9.52 -2.25
C HIS A 160 -2.30 -10.53 -2.94
N ALA A 161 -2.58 -11.83 -2.80
CA ALA A 161 -1.83 -12.89 -3.48
C ALA A 161 -1.89 -12.72 -5.01
N ARG A 162 -3.05 -12.32 -5.55
CA ARG A 162 -3.22 -12.00 -6.97
C ARG A 162 -2.36 -10.80 -7.39
N TYR A 163 -2.35 -9.73 -6.59
CA TYR A 163 -1.47 -8.57 -6.79
C TYR A 163 0.01 -8.98 -6.79
N MET A 164 0.46 -9.80 -5.83
CA MET A 164 1.84 -10.28 -5.77
C MET A 164 2.21 -11.12 -6.99
N ALA A 165 1.31 -12.01 -7.43
CA ALA A 165 1.53 -12.83 -8.62
C ALA A 165 1.67 -11.97 -9.90
N MET A 166 0.86 -10.91 -10.04
CA MET A 166 0.96 -9.97 -11.17
C MET A 166 2.27 -9.17 -11.18
N ASN A 167 2.90 -8.99 -10.01
CA ASN A 167 4.12 -8.20 -9.83
C ASN A 167 5.34 -9.06 -9.45
N ALA A 168 5.27 -10.38 -9.65
CA ALA A 168 6.34 -11.29 -9.25
C ALA A 168 7.70 -10.92 -9.89
N CYS A 169 7.71 -10.55 -11.17
CA CYS A 169 8.93 -10.08 -11.84
C CYS A 169 9.45 -8.74 -11.30
N ARG A 170 8.62 -7.90 -10.69
CA ARG A 170 9.06 -6.61 -10.14
C ARG A 170 9.73 -6.76 -8.77
N TYR A 171 9.27 -7.71 -7.95
CA TYR A 171 9.68 -7.83 -6.55
C TYR A 171 10.55 -9.06 -6.24
N ASN A 172 10.67 -10.04 -7.15
CA ASN A 172 11.51 -11.25 -6.98
C ASN A 172 12.71 -11.32 -7.96
N CYS A 173 13.29 -10.19 -8.35
CA CYS A 173 14.54 -10.17 -9.14
C CYS A 173 15.77 -10.14 -8.24
#